data_AF-L0IYP6-F1
#
_entry.id   AF-L0IYP6-F1
#
_cell.length_a   1.000
_cell.length_b   1.000
_cell.length_c   1.000
_cell.angle_alpha   90.00
_cell.angle_beta   90.00
_cell.angle_gamma   90.00
#
_symmetry.space_group_name_H-M   'P 1'
#
loop_
_entity.id
_entity.type
_entity.pdbx_description
1 polymer ?
#
loop_
_entity_poly.entity_id
_entity_poly.type
_entity_poly.pdbx_seq_one_letter_code
_entity_poly.pdbx_strand_id
1 'polypeptide(L)'
;MTTHETLTASVRRLIDATIRTEADAATITAAKDDIDSATAQSSAALMPGSFGVQSTPDGRSIALGNVVIGVRNPVAPPLVIHDGADGVVHTDFLLGAAYEGPPGMVHGGVCALILDHVLGATAHLPGRPAYTGTLTLRYVRGTPLGQQLRAEAHVERTEGSKTFAVGHIADAEGITVQAEGVFIHPKRAGH
;
A
#
# COMPACT_ATOMS: atom_id res chain seq x y z
N MET A 1 5.46 -4.36 -18.11
CA MET A 1 5.83 -3.33 -17.12
C MET A 1 6.26 -2.09 -17.85
N THR A 2 5.85 -0.92 -17.38
CA THR A 2 6.28 0.38 -17.94
C THR A 2 7.71 0.73 -17.50
N THR A 3 8.37 1.66 -18.19
CA THR A 3 9.73 2.13 -17.82
C THR A 3 9.80 2.70 -16.40
N HIS A 4 8.73 3.32 -15.90
CA HIS A 4 8.68 3.82 -14.52
C HIS A 4 8.51 2.70 -13.49
N GLU A 5 7.80 1.63 -13.82
CA GLU A 5 7.68 0.45 -12.95
C GLU A 5 9.01 -0.29 -12.80
N THR A 6 9.79 -0.41 -13.88
CA THR A 6 11.10 -1.07 -13.83
C THR A 6 12.11 -0.26 -13.01
N LEU A 7 12.09 1.08 -13.11
CA LEU A 7 12.85 1.95 -12.23
C LEU A 7 12.44 1.76 -10.76
N THR A 8 11.13 1.77 -10.49
CA THR A 8 10.59 1.59 -9.13
C THR A 8 10.99 0.24 -8.53
N ALA A 9 10.97 -0.83 -9.33
CA ALA A 9 11.42 -2.15 -8.91
C ALA A 9 12.92 -2.18 -8.57
N SER A 10 13.77 -1.46 -9.32
CA SER A 10 15.18 -1.30 -8.97
C SER A 10 15.38 -0.54 -7.66
N VAL A 11 14.61 0.54 -7.43
CA VAL A 11 14.66 1.28 -6.15
C VAL A 11 14.18 0.41 -4.98
N ARG A 12 13.16 -0.44 -5.16
CA ARG A 12 12.73 -1.40 -4.12
C ARG A 12 13.85 -2.36 -3.72
N ARG A 13 14.58 -2.91 -4.68
CA ARG A 13 15.76 -3.75 -4.40
C ARG A 13 16.87 -2.96 -3.69
N LEU A 14 17.06 -1.70 -4.07
CA LEU A 14 18.02 -0.83 -3.41
C LEU A 14 17.63 -0.53 -1.95
N ILE A 15 16.35 -0.24 -1.65
CA ILE A 15 15.88 -0.03 -0.27
C ILE A 15 16.24 -1.24 0.60
N ASP A 16 15.93 -2.43 0.13
CA ASP A 16 16.24 -3.67 0.82
C ASP A 16 17.76 -3.87 1.03
N ALA A 17 18.56 -3.63 -0.01
CA ALA A 17 20.02 -3.73 0.08
C ALA A 17 20.61 -2.70 1.06
N THR A 18 20.13 -1.46 1.05
CA THR A 18 20.58 -0.40 1.96
C THR A 18 20.32 -0.75 3.42
N ILE A 19 19.21 -1.43 3.72
CA ILE A 19 18.89 -1.87 5.09
C ILE A 19 19.81 -3.01 5.55
N ARG A 20 20.14 -3.94 4.65
CA ARG A 20 20.79 -5.21 5.00
C ARG A 20 22.28 -5.31 4.66
N THR A 21 22.85 -4.30 4.03
CA THR A 21 24.25 -4.35 3.56
C THR A 21 25.24 -4.34 4.72
N GLU A 22 26.26 -5.19 4.62
CA GLU A 22 27.46 -5.19 5.47
C GLU A 22 28.72 -4.85 4.66
N ALA A 23 28.55 -4.26 3.47
CA ALA A 23 29.67 -3.92 2.59
C ALA A 23 30.61 -2.88 3.21
N ASP A 24 31.86 -2.86 2.75
CA ASP A 24 32.87 -1.92 3.26
C ASP A 24 32.61 -0.47 2.84
N ALA A 25 33.29 0.47 3.51
CA ALA A 25 33.12 1.90 3.32
C ALA A 25 33.41 2.36 1.87
N ALA A 26 34.34 1.69 1.18
CA ALA A 26 34.68 2.02 -0.21
C ALA A 26 33.53 1.65 -1.15
N THR A 27 32.95 0.47 -0.96
CA THR A 27 31.78 -0.01 -1.70
C THR A 27 30.55 0.86 -1.44
N ILE A 28 30.31 1.25 -0.19
CA ILE A 28 29.20 2.16 0.17
C ILE A 28 29.38 3.54 -0.47
N THR A 29 30.59 4.07 -0.50
CA THR A 29 30.88 5.37 -1.16
C THR A 29 30.59 5.30 -2.66
N ALA A 30 31.07 4.26 -3.34
CA ALA A 30 30.81 4.08 -4.77
C ALA A 30 29.30 3.94 -5.08
N ALA A 31 28.59 3.11 -4.31
CA ALA A 31 27.15 2.93 -4.47
C ALA A 31 26.37 4.24 -4.25
N LYS A 32 26.76 5.04 -3.25
CA LYS A 32 26.18 6.36 -2.99
C LYS A 32 26.34 7.28 -4.21
N ASP A 33 27.52 7.33 -4.80
CA ASP A 33 27.79 8.21 -5.96
C ASP A 33 26.97 7.78 -7.19
N ASP A 34 26.79 6.47 -7.41
CA ASP A 34 25.90 5.95 -8.45
C ASP A 34 24.43 6.34 -8.20
N ILE A 35 23.96 6.26 -6.95
CA ILE A 35 22.60 6.66 -6.55
C ILE A 35 22.38 8.15 -6.76
N ASP A 36 23.34 8.99 -6.39
CA ASP A 36 23.26 10.44 -6.57
C ASP A 36 23.22 10.79 -8.07
N SER A 37 24.02 10.11 -8.89
CA SER A 37 24.01 10.28 -10.36
C SER A 37 22.66 9.88 -10.96
N ALA A 38 22.13 8.71 -10.59
CA ALA A 38 20.82 8.24 -11.04
C ALA A 38 19.68 9.18 -10.59
N THR A 39 19.80 9.73 -9.38
CA THR A 39 18.86 10.73 -8.84
C THR A 39 18.90 12.00 -9.67
N ALA A 40 20.09 12.56 -9.95
CA ALA A 40 20.25 13.76 -10.76
C ALA A 40 19.67 13.60 -12.18
N GLN A 41 19.91 12.44 -12.81
CA GLN A 41 19.31 12.10 -14.11
C GLN A 41 17.79 12.04 -14.05
N SER A 42 17.24 11.38 -13.03
CA SER A 42 15.79 11.21 -12.86
C SER A 42 15.08 12.52 -12.50
N SER A 43 15.77 13.43 -11.80
CA SER A 43 15.24 14.74 -11.39
C SER A 43 15.42 15.85 -12.43
N ALA A 44 16.04 15.57 -13.58
CA ALA A 44 16.25 16.56 -14.64
C ALA A 44 14.94 17.17 -15.18
N ALA A 45 13.83 16.41 -15.08
CA ALA A 45 12.49 16.88 -15.40
C ALA A 45 11.46 16.33 -14.39
N LEU A 46 11.10 17.15 -13.41
CA LEU A 46 10.08 16.83 -12.42
C LEU A 46 8.76 17.54 -12.74
N MET A 47 7.65 16.87 -12.45
CA MET A 47 6.34 17.53 -12.47
C MET A 47 6.22 18.54 -11.32
N PRO A 48 5.49 19.65 -11.50
CA PRO A 48 5.19 20.55 -10.38
C PRO A 48 4.20 19.90 -9.41
N GLY A 49 4.38 20.14 -8.11
CA GLY A 49 3.43 19.75 -7.07
C GLY A 49 3.31 18.24 -6.84
N SER A 50 2.12 17.78 -6.41
CA SER A 50 1.85 16.38 -6.09
C SER A 50 1.50 15.54 -7.31
N PHE A 51 1.84 14.24 -7.30
CA PHE A 51 1.44 13.30 -8.36
C PHE A 51 -0.08 13.24 -8.57
N GLY A 52 -0.85 13.27 -7.47
CA GLY A 52 -2.31 13.27 -7.47
C GLY A 52 -2.94 11.98 -7.99
N VAL A 53 -4.24 12.06 -8.26
CA VAL A 53 -4.99 11.05 -9.02
C VAL A 53 -5.05 11.52 -10.47
N GLN A 54 -4.66 10.66 -11.40
CA GLN A 54 -4.72 10.95 -12.84
C GLN A 54 -5.81 10.12 -13.49
N SER A 55 -6.44 10.66 -14.53
CA SER A 55 -7.41 9.92 -15.33
C SER A 55 -6.72 9.31 -16.55
N THR A 56 -6.91 8.01 -16.77
CA THR A 56 -6.51 7.34 -18.01
C THR A 56 -7.52 7.62 -19.13
N PRO A 57 -7.12 7.42 -20.41
CA PRO A 57 -8.04 7.63 -21.56
C PRO A 57 -9.32 6.78 -21.52
N ASP A 58 -9.30 5.65 -20.81
CA ASP A 58 -10.45 4.77 -20.58
C ASP A 58 -11.30 5.16 -19.33
N GLY A 59 -11.02 6.32 -18.73
CA GLY A 59 -11.78 6.88 -17.62
C GLY A 59 -11.46 6.30 -16.24
N ARG A 60 -10.46 5.41 -16.13
CA ARG A 60 -10.00 4.91 -14.82
C ARG A 60 -9.20 5.97 -14.08
N SER A 61 -9.39 6.03 -12.76
CA SER A 61 -8.57 6.85 -11.87
C SER A 61 -7.35 6.04 -11.43
N ILE A 62 -6.15 6.55 -11.69
CA ILE A 62 -4.88 5.93 -11.32
C ILE A 62 -4.13 6.81 -10.31
N ALA A 63 -3.75 6.21 -9.19
CA ALA A 63 -2.97 6.87 -8.14
C ALA A 63 -1.54 6.32 -8.14
N LEU A 64 -0.79 6.50 -9.22
CA LEU A 64 0.51 5.81 -9.41
C LEU A 64 1.56 6.20 -8.34
N GLY A 65 1.42 7.34 -7.67
CA GLY A 65 2.28 7.76 -6.55
C GLY A 65 1.76 7.38 -5.16
N ASN A 66 0.60 6.72 -5.06
CA ASN A 66 -0.03 6.35 -3.78
C ASN A 66 0.89 5.45 -2.94
N VAL A 67 0.88 5.64 -1.62
CA VAL A 67 1.78 4.93 -0.68
C VAL A 67 1.37 3.47 -0.41
N VAL A 68 0.24 3.01 -0.93
CA VAL A 68 -0.24 1.63 -0.77
C VAL A 68 -0.16 0.84 -2.07
N ILE A 69 -0.71 1.40 -3.15
CA ILE A 69 -0.82 0.72 -4.47
C ILE A 69 -0.08 1.43 -5.60
N GLY A 70 0.68 2.49 -5.29
CA GLY A 70 1.34 3.29 -6.29
C GLY A 70 2.51 2.54 -6.94
N VAL A 71 2.35 2.13 -8.20
CA VAL A 71 3.40 1.44 -8.97
C VAL A 71 4.64 2.30 -9.25
N ARG A 72 4.57 3.61 -9.02
CA ARG A 72 5.70 4.56 -9.06
C ARG A 72 6.23 4.95 -7.68
N ASN A 73 5.69 4.35 -6.62
CA ASN A 73 6.12 4.59 -5.25
C ASN A 73 6.90 3.35 -4.74
N PRO A 74 8.23 3.44 -4.56
CA PRO A 74 9.03 2.30 -4.14
C PRO A 74 8.80 1.92 -2.68
N VAL A 75 8.21 2.80 -1.86
CA VAL A 75 7.82 2.49 -0.48
C VAL A 75 6.51 1.73 -0.44
N ALA A 76 5.65 1.85 -1.46
CA ALA A 76 4.36 1.18 -1.47
C ALA A 76 4.52 -0.34 -1.35
N PRO A 77 3.83 -1.00 -0.38
CA PRO A 77 3.80 -2.45 -0.30
C PRO A 77 3.41 -3.06 -1.65
N PRO A 78 3.94 -4.22 -2.02
CA PRO A 78 3.72 -4.82 -3.34
C PRO A 78 2.34 -5.48 -3.41
N LEU A 79 1.26 -4.72 -3.18
CA LEU A 79 -0.10 -5.23 -3.17
C LEU A 79 -0.67 -5.29 -4.58
N VAL A 80 -1.38 -6.38 -4.86
CA VAL A 80 -2.32 -6.48 -5.97
C VAL A 80 -3.68 -6.74 -5.36
N ILE A 81 -4.62 -5.83 -5.61
CA ILE A 81 -5.98 -5.91 -5.06
C ILE A 81 -6.83 -6.78 -5.99
N HIS A 82 -7.55 -7.72 -5.39
CA HIS A 82 -8.44 -8.64 -6.08
C HIS A 82 -9.86 -8.51 -5.55
N ASP A 83 -10.80 -8.30 -6.47
CA ASP A 83 -12.23 -8.42 -6.20
C ASP A 83 -12.63 -9.90 -6.25
N GLY A 84 -13.04 -10.44 -5.10
CA GLY A 84 -13.54 -11.80 -4.93
C GLY A 84 -15.04 -11.91 -5.14
N ALA A 85 -15.57 -13.12 -4.89
CA ALA A 85 -17.02 -13.33 -4.86
C ALA A 85 -17.69 -12.53 -3.73
N ASP A 86 -18.96 -12.22 -3.90
CA ASP A 86 -19.82 -11.63 -2.87
C ASP A 86 -19.33 -10.30 -2.26
N GLY A 87 -18.51 -9.55 -3.00
CA GLY A 87 -18.00 -8.24 -2.57
C GLY A 87 -16.83 -8.30 -1.59
N VAL A 88 -16.20 -9.48 -1.45
CA VAL A 88 -14.94 -9.63 -0.73
C VAL A 88 -13.81 -8.98 -1.54
N VAL A 89 -12.95 -8.21 -0.89
CA VAL A 89 -11.71 -7.69 -1.47
C VAL A 89 -10.53 -8.29 -0.73
N HIS A 90 -9.52 -8.73 -1.45
CA HIS A 90 -8.32 -9.32 -0.84
C HIS A 90 -7.03 -9.00 -1.57
N THR A 91 -5.92 -9.27 -0.90
CA THR A 91 -4.58 -9.23 -1.47
C THR A 91 -3.65 -10.20 -0.75
N ASP A 92 -2.84 -10.92 -1.52
CA ASP A 92 -1.79 -11.79 -1.01
C ASP A 92 -0.45 -11.09 -1.23
N PHE A 93 0.38 -11.00 -0.19
CA PHE A 93 1.62 -10.22 -0.22
C PHE A 93 2.71 -10.80 0.67
N LEU A 94 3.95 -10.43 0.36
CA LEU A 94 5.14 -10.74 1.14
C LEU A 94 5.87 -9.43 1.42
N LEU A 95 6.18 -9.18 2.69
CA LEU A 95 6.87 -7.98 3.13
C LEU A 95 8.30 -8.31 3.56
N GLY A 96 9.25 -7.53 3.03
CA GLY A 96 10.67 -7.61 3.39
C GLY A 96 11.12 -6.47 4.31
N ALA A 97 12.43 -6.32 4.49
CA ALA A 97 13.06 -5.44 5.49
C ALA A 97 12.56 -3.98 5.50
N ALA A 98 12.11 -3.45 4.35
CA ALA A 98 11.54 -2.11 4.24
C ALA A 98 10.30 -1.86 5.12
N TYR A 99 9.64 -2.92 5.61
CA TYR A 99 8.38 -2.85 6.35
C TYR A 99 8.50 -3.36 7.80
N GLU A 100 9.73 -3.68 8.22
CA GLU A 100 10.00 -4.20 9.56
C GLU A 100 9.72 -3.14 10.63
N GLY A 101 9.14 -3.57 11.75
CA GLY A 101 8.98 -2.75 12.95
C GLY A 101 9.76 -3.38 14.10
N PRO A 102 9.13 -4.19 14.96
CA PRO A 102 9.86 -5.08 15.86
C PRO A 102 10.70 -6.09 15.05
N PRO A 103 11.81 -6.61 15.61
CA PRO A 103 12.62 -7.61 14.94
C PRO A 103 11.81 -8.80 14.42
N GLY A 104 11.92 -9.09 13.14
CA GLY A 104 11.24 -10.19 12.44
C GLY A 104 9.74 -9.97 12.21
N MET A 105 9.19 -8.80 12.53
CA MET A 105 7.75 -8.51 12.48
C MET A 105 7.46 -7.29 11.61
N VAL A 106 6.34 -7.31 10.91
CA VAL A 106 5.82 -6.15 10.18
C VAL A 106 5.44 -5.05 11.18
N HIS A 107 5.82 -3.81 10.89
CA HIS A 107 5.44 -2.67 11.72
C HIS A 107 3.91 -2.53 11.77
N GLY A 108 3.33 -2.33 12.96
CA GLY A 108 1.87 -2.24 13.12
C GLY A 108 1.23 -1.16 12.24
N GLY A 109 1.90 -0.01 12.09
CA GLY A 109 1.48 1.05 11.17
C GLY A 109 1.41 0.62 9.69
N VAL A 110 2.22 -0.33 9.24
CA VAL A 110 2.14 -0.91 7.89
C VAL A 110 0.93 -1.84 7.79
N CYS A 111 0.64 -2.63 8.82
CA CYS A 111 -0.60 -3.41 8.88
C CYS A 111 -1.84 -2.50 8.82
N ALA A 112 -1.84 -1.39 9.57
CA ALA A 112 -2.90 -0.40 9.54
C ALA A 112 -3.07 0.22 8.15
N LEU A 113 -1.96 0.57 7.48
CA LEU A 113 -1.95 1.11 6.13
C LEU A 113 -2.59 0.15 5.11
N ILE A 114 -2.22 -1.14 5.17
CA ILE A 114 -2.75 -2.17 4.28
C ILE A 114 -4.25 -2.36 4.55
N LEU A 115 -4.66 -2.47 5.82
CA LEU A 115 -6.05 -2.69 6.20
C LEU A 115 -6.94 -1.50 5.83
N ASP A 116 -6.51 -0.26 6.05
CA ASP A 116 -7.22 0.94 5.58
C ASP A 116 -7.56 0.85 4.10
N HIS A 117 -6.58 0.47 3.28
CA HIS A 117 -6.75 0.37 1.84
C HIS A 117 -7.68 -0.77 1.42
N VAL A 118 -7.50 -1.98 1.99
CA VAL A 118 -8.30 -3.16 1.64
C VAL A 118 -9.76 -2.97 2.08
N LEU A 119 -9.98 -2.47 3.29
CA LEU A 119 -11.32 -2.09 3.77
C LEU A 119 -11.92 -0.99 2.89
N GLY A 120 -11.16 0.06 2.57
CA GLY A 120 -11.62 1.15 1.73
C GLY A 120 -12.00 0.70 0.33
N ALA A 121 -11.27 -0.25 -0.25
CA ALA A 121 -11.58 -0.83 -1.55
C ALA A 121 -12.97 -1.49 -1.59
N THR A 122 -13.40 -2.16 -0.50
CA THR A 122 -14.76 -2.72 -0.40
C THR A 122 -15.86 -1.63 -0.41
N ALA A 123 -15.55 -0.43 0.10
CA ALA A 123 -16.50 0.66 0.21
C ALA A 123 -16.57 1.54 -1.04
N HIS A 124 -15.58 1.47 -1.94
CA HIS A 124 -15.59 2.27 -3.16
C HIS A 124 -16.65 1.78 -4.15
N LEU A 125 -17.46 2.71 -4.65
CA LEU A 125 -18.46 2.44 -5.67
C LEU A 125 -18.11 3.22 -6.95
N PRO A 126 -18.51 2.74 -8.15
CA PRO A 126 -18.28 3.45 -9.40
C PRO A 126 -18.79 4.90 -9.33
N GLY A 127 -17.88 5.87 -9.53
CA GLY A 127 -18.18 7.30 -9.49
C GLY A 127 -18.57 7.85 -8.11
N ARG A 128 -18.36 7.08 -7.03
CA ARG A 128 -18.71 7.46 -5.65
C ARG A 128 -17.58 7.03 -4.70
N PRO A 129 -16.56 7.87 -4.49
CA PRO A 129 -15.47 7.56 -3.57
C PRO A 129 -15.98 7.43 -2.14
N ALA A 130 -15.25 6.65 -1.34
CA ALA A 130 -15.49 6.48 0.07
C ALA A 130 -14.24 6.90 0.84
N TYR A 131 -14.40 7.70 1.88
CA TYR A 131 -13.29 8.22 2.68
C TYR A 131 -13.31 7.59 4.06
N THR A 132 -12.14 7.19 4.57
CA THR A 132 -12.02 6.66 5.92
C THR A 132 -12.49 7.71 6.93
N GLY A 133 -13.56 7.41 7.66
CA GLY A 133 -14.03 8.20 8.81
C GLY A 133 -13.45 7.67 10.11
N THR A 134 -13.39 6.35 10.28
CA THR A 134 -12.79 5.71 11.47
C THR A 134 -12.20 4.37 11.09
N LEU A 135 -11.04 4.05 11.67
CA LEU A 135 -10.39 2.75 11.54
C LEU A 135 -10.03 2.26 12.95
N THR A 136 -10.55 1.09 13.32
CA THR A 136 -10.24 0.41 14.59
C THR A 136 -9.47 -0.85 14.29
N LEU A 137 -8.34 -1.06 14.97
CA LEU A 137 -7.47 -2.21 14.78
C LEU A 137 -7.30 -2.98 16.09
N ARG A 138 -7.26 -4.32 15.99
CA ARG A 138 -6.85 -5.22 17.07
C ARG A 138 -5.69 -6.07 16.60
N TYR A 139 -4.53 -5.88 17.20
CA TYR A 139 -3.35 -6.71 16.99
C TYR A 139 -3.45 -7.95 17.88
N VAL A 140 -3.79 -9.09 17.28
CA VAL A 140 -4.02 -10.36 17.96
C VAL A 140 -2.70 -11.09 18.21
N ARG A 141 -1.80 -11.07 17.23
CA ARG A 141 -0.44 -11.64 17.26
C ARG A 141 0.50 -10.76 16.42
N GLY A 142 1.81 -10.93 16.59
CA GLY A 142 2.79 -10.36 15.67
C GLY A 142 2.55 -10.84 14.23
N THR A 143 2.62 -9.93 13.27
CA THR A 143 2.54 -10.24 11.85
C THR A 143 3.95 -10.55 11.35
N PRO A 144 4.26 -11.79 10.92
CA PRO A 144 5.63 -12.17 10.58
C PRO A 144 6.14 -11.49 9.31
N LEU A 145 7.41 -11.08 9.32
CA LEU A 145 8.13 -10.62 8.14
C LEU A 145 8.61 -11.82 7.30
N GLY A 146 8.73 -11.65 5.98
CA GLY A 146 9.28 -12.67 5.09
C GLY A 146 8.41 -13.91 4.89
N GLN A 147 7.17 -13.90 5.36
CA GLN A 147 6.19 -14.96 5.16
C GLN A 147 5.06 -14.49 4.24
N GLN A 148 4.34 -15.45 3.65
CA GLN A 148 3.16 -15.17 2.86
C GLN A 148 2.04 -14.70 3.78
N LEU A 149 1.50 -13.52 3.50
CA LEU A 149 0.39 -12.91 4.22
C LEU A 149 -0.79 -12.70 3.28
N ARG A 150 -1.99 -12.66 3.85
CA ARG A 150 -3.23 -12.30 3.17
C ARG A 150 -3.96 -11.23 3.96
N ALA A 151 -4.41 -10.18 3.28
CA ALA A 151 -5.40 -9.26 3.82
C ALA A 151 -6.72 -9.47 3.09
N GLU A 152 -7.82 -9.49 3.84
CA GLU A 152 -9.16 -9.68 3.28
C GLU A 152 -10.17 -8.81 4.03
N ALA A 153 -11.12 -8.24 3.31
CA ALA A 153 -12.21 -7.45 3.87
C ALA A 153 -13.52 -7.63 3.09
N HIS A 154 -14.64 -7.34 3.75
CA HIS A 154 -15.95 -7.24 3.13
C HIS A 154 -16.80 -6.17 3.83
N VAL A 155 -17.85 -5.72 3.14
CA VAL A 155 -18.86 -4.84 3.73
C VAL A 155 -19.73 -5.64 4.69
N GLU A 156 -19.78 -5.24 5.94
CA GLU A 156 -20.70 -5.83 6.93
C GLU A 156 -22.11 -5.23 6.75
N ARG A 157 -22.20 -3.91 6.60
CA ARG A 157 -23.47 -3.19 6.40
C ARG A 157 -23.27 -1.77 5.87
N THR A 158 -24.36 -1.18 5.38
CA THR A 158 -24.41 0.21 4.91
C THR A 158 -25.59 0.94 5.55
N GLU A 159 -25.35 2.11 6.11
CA GLU A 159 -26.36 2.96 6.76
C GLU A 159 -26.26 4.39 6.23
N GLY A 160 -27.18 4.78 5.36
CA GLY A 160 -27.19 6.12 4.76
C GLY A 160 -25.92 6.43 3.98
N SER A 161 -25.11 7.37 4.46
CA SER A 161 -23.84 7.75 3.84
C SER A 161 -22.62 6.98 4.37
N LYS A 162 -22.83 6.02 5.29
CA LYS A 162 -21.77 5.26 5.95
C LYS A 162 -21.75 3.82 5.44
N THR A 163 -20.58 3.32 5.10
CA THR A 163 -20.31 1.91 4.82
C THR A 163 -19.44 1.38 5.95
N PHE A 164 -19.86 0.29 6.58
CA PHE A 164 -19.12 -0.39 7.63
C PHE A 164 -18.50 -1.65 7.02
N ALA A 165 -17.18 -1.76 7.07
CA ALA A 165 -16.44 -2.89 6.56
C ALA A 165 -15.62 -3.52 7.67
N VAL A 166 -15.44 -4.84 7.58
CA VAL A 166 -14.59 -5.60 8.50
C VAL A 166 -13.56 -6.39 7.69
N GLY A 167 -12.41 -6.63 8.28
CA GLY A 167 -11.32 -7.31 7.61
C GLY A 167 -10.21 -7.72 8.55
N HIS A 168 -9.21 -8.40 8.00
CA HIS A 168 -8.08 -8.89 8.78
C HIS A 168 -6.83 -9.10 7.91
N ILE A 169 -5.67 -9.21 8.57
CA ILE A 169 -4.44 -9.80 8.03
C ILE A 169 -4.26 -11.16 8.69
N ALA A 170 -3.91 -12.17 7.91
CA ALA A 170 -3.58 -13.51 8.37
C ALA A 170 -2.30 -14.05 7.71
N ASP A 171 -1.64 -14.95 8.44
CA ASP A 171 -0.61 -15.86 7.94
C ASP A 171 -1.16 -17.31 7.91
N ALA A 172 -0.30 -18.30 7.71
CA ALA A 172 -0.69 -19.72 7.70
C ALA A 172 -1.23 -20.25 9.05
N GLU A 173 -0.92 -19.58 10.16
CA GLU A 173 -1.36 -19.92 11.52
C GLU A 173 -2.63 -19.16 11.93
N GLY A 174 -3.14 -18.27 11.07
CA GLY A 174 -4.39 -17.54 11.26
C GLY A 174 -4.20 -16.03 11.41
N ILE A 175 -5.21 -15.38 12.02
CA ILE A 175 -5.31 -13.91 12.05
C ILE A 175 -4.25 -13.29 12.96
N THR A 176 -3.53 -12.31 12.44
CA THR A 176 -2.56 -11.50 13.20
C THR A 176 -3.14 -10.13 13.56
N VAL A 177 -3.93 -9.52 12.68
CA VAL A 177 -4.58 -8.21 12.91
C VAL A 177 -6.02 -8.25 12.41
N GLN A 178 -6.96 -7.79 13.22
CA GLN A 178 -8.35 -7.54 12.82
C GLN A 178 -8.59 -6.05 12.67
N ALA A 179 -9.50 -5.66 11.78
CA ALA A 179 -9.91 -4.28 11.62
C ALA A 179 -11.39 -4.10 11.31
N GLU A 180 -11.91 -2.98 11.79
CA GLU A 180 -13.25 -2.45 11.50
C GLU A 180 -13.07 -1.04 10.95
N GLY A 181 -13.73 -0.74 9.83
CA GLY A 181 -13.65 0.55 9.16
C GLY A 181 -15.03 1.17 8.95
N VAL A 182 -15.14 2.47 9.18
CA VAL A 182 -16.30 3.29 8.82
C VAL A 182 -15.89 4.21 7.68
N PHE A 183 -16.50 4.04 6.52
CA PHE A 183 -16.24 4.83 5.32
C PHE A 183 -17.41 5.74 5.00
N ILE A 184 -17.11 6.97 4.61
CA ILE A 184 -18.09 8.03 4.38
C ILE A 184 -18.14 8.35 2.89
N HIS A 185 -19.33 8.26 2.31
CA HIS A 185 -19.60 8.83 1.00
C HIS A 185 -20.02 10.30 1.15
N PRO A 186 -19.27 11.27 0.63
CA PRO A 186 -19.64 12.66 0.73
C PRO A 186 -20.95 12.91 -0.05
N LYS A 187 -21.77 13.82 0.46
CA LYS A 187 -22.93 14.31 -0.29
C LYS A 187 -22.42 14.94 -1.59
N ARG A 188 -23.05 14.61 -2.72
CA ARG A 188 -22.78 15.33 -3.98
C ARG A 188 -22.99 16.82 -3.72
N ALA A 189 -22.01 17.65 -4.06
CA ALA A 189 -22.22 19.09 -4.08
C ALA A 189 -23.44 19.36 -4.99
N GLY A 190 -24.49 19.93 -4.42
CA GLY A 190 -25.67 20.32 -5.19
C GLY A 190 -25.26 21.31 -6.27
N HIS A 191 -25.80 21.12 -7.47
CA HIS A 191 -25.87 22.20 -8.46
C HIS A 191 -26.97 23.16 -8.02
#